data_AF-A0A2U3F1W0-F1
#
_entry.id   AF-A0A2U3F1W0-F1
#
_cell.length_a   1.000
_cell.length_b   1.000
_cell.length_c   1.000
_cell.angle_alpha   90.00
_cell.angle_beta   90.00
_cell.angle_gamma   90.00
#
_symmetry.space_group_name_H-M   'P 1'
#
loop_
_entity.id
_entity.type
_entity.pdbx_description
1 polymer ?
#
loop_
_entity_poly.entity_id
_entity_poly.type
_entity_poly.pdbx_seq_one_letter_code
_entity_poly.pdbx_strand_id
1 'polypeptide(L)' 'MSKRIPTTVNARNWTTQEMSVHAEQLYYLLQTISENFLKMDDAQRFALIEIAWNHSSDINSWFGANENNNG' A
#
# COMPACT_ATOMS: atom_id res chain seq x y z
N MET A 1 16.68 5.54 12.25
CA MET A 1 16.18 4.19 11.92
C MET A 1 14.66 4.23 12.03
N SER A 2 13.94 4.47 10.92
CA SER A 2 12.48 4.30 10.92
C SER A 2 12.19 2.82 11.12
N LYS A 3 11.56 2.48 12.25
CA LYS A 3 10.99 1.15 12.44
C LYS A 3 9.92 0.99 11.38
N ARG A 4 10.15 0.10 10.40
CA ARG A 4 9.08 -0.39 9.53
C ARG A 4 7.98 -0.88 10.44
N ILE A 5 6.81 -0.24 10.42
CA ILE A 5 5.64 -0.80 11.06
C ILE A 5 5.34 -2.07 10.25
N PRO A 6 5.45 -3.28 10.83
CA PRO A 6 5.08 -4.48 10.11
C PRO A 6 3.57 -4.35 9.89
N THR A 7 3.13 -4.21 8.64
CA THR A 7 1.74 -4.52 8.31
C THR A 7 1.59 -6.02 8.60
N THR A 8 1.01 -6.35 9.75
CA THR A 8 0.81 -7.73 10.26
C THR A 8 -0.17 -8.54 9.41
N VAL A 9 -0.52 -8.05 8.23
CA VAL A 9 -1.45 -8.72 7.34
C VAL A 9 -0.61 -9.49 6.33
N ASN A 10 -0.72 -10.82 6.36
CA ASN A 10 0.01 -11.68 5.44
C ASN A 10 -0.62 -11.53 4.03
N ALA A 11 -0.26 -10.44 3.34
CA ALA A 11 -0.80 -10.06 2.04
C ALA A 11 -0.68 -11.20 1.01
N ARG A 12 0.27 -12.13 1.20
CA ARG A 12 0.46 -13.33 0.38
C ARG A 12 -0.76 -14.28 0.36
N ASN A 13 -1.64 -14.19 1.35
CA ASN A 13 -2.79 -15.10 1.49
C ASN A 13 -4.14 -14.44 1.13
N TRP A 14 -4.14 -13.20 0.64
CA TRP A 14 -5.39 -12.54 0.25
C TRP A 14 -6.01 -13.19 -1.00
N THR A 15 -7.32 -13.19 -1.05
CA THR A 15 -8.08 -13.47 -2.27
C THR A 15 -7.93 -12.34 -3.29
N THR A 16 -8.24 -12.62 -4.56
CA THR A 16 -8.26 -11.57 -5.60
C THR A 16 -9.22 -10.43 -5.25
N GLN A 17 -10.34 -10.71 -4.58
CA GLN A 17 -11.30 -9.68 -4.16
C GLN A 17 -10.71 -8.76 -3.08
N GLU A 18 -10.08 -9.33 -2.05
CA GLU A 18 -9.40 -8.55 -1.00
C GLU A 18 -8.27 -7.70 -1.60
N MET A 19 -7.54 -8.25 -2.58
CA MET A 19 -6.49 -7.51 -3.28
C MET A 19 -7.06 -6.34 -4.09
N SER A 20 -8.17 -6.52 -4.80
CA SER A 20 -8.84 -5.45 -5.54
C SER A 20 -9.27 -4.29 -4.62
N VAL A 21 -9.84 -4.60 -3.46
CA VAL A 21 -10.20 -3.59 -2.45
C VAL A 21 -8.95 -2.85 -1.96
N HIS A 22 -7.86 -3.57 -1.72
CA HIS A 22 -6.62 -2.95 -1.25
C HIS A 22 -5.94 -2.07 -2.31
N ALA A 23 -6.03 -2.44 -3.59
CA ALA A 23 -5.57 -1.62 -4.72
C ALA A 23 -6.42 -0.35 -4.86
N GLU A 24 -7.73 -0.44 -4.66
CA GLU A 24 -8.64 0.70 -4.64
C GLU A 24 -8.33 1.67 -3.49
N GLN A 25 -8.02 1.15 -2.29
CA GLN A 25 -7.56 1.95 -1.16
C GLN A 25 -6.27 2.72 -1.49
N LEU A 26 -5.31 2.06 -2.14
CA LEU A 26 -4.08 2.72 -2.59
C LEU A 26 -4.39 3.83 -3.61
N TYR A 27 -5.30 3.58 -4.57
CA TYR A 27 -5.73 4.58 -5.55
C TYR A 27 -6.28 5.84 -4.87
N TYR A 28 -7.24 5.68 -3.95
CA TYR A 28 -7.83 6.83 -3.25
C TYR A 28 -6.84 7.57 -2.35
N LEU A 29 -5.90 6.85 -1.75
CA LEU A 29 -4.82 7.47 -0.97
C LEU A 29 -3.92 8.33 -1.85
N LEU A 30 -3.47 7.79 -3.00
CA LEU A 30 -2.64 8.54 -3.94
C LEU A 30 -3.38 9.75 -4.51
N GLN A 31 -4.67 9.59 -4.84
CA GLN A 31 -5.53 10.71 -5.26
C GLN A 31 -5.56 11.79 -4.17
N THR A 32 -5.87 11.43 -2.92
CA THR A 32 -5.93 12.36 -1.79
C THR A 32 -4.60 13.10 -1.59
N ILE A 33 -3.47 12.39 -1.67
CA ILE A 33 -2.13 12.98 -1.58
C ILE A 33 -1.94 14.01 -2.69
N SER A 34 -2.24 13.63 -3.94
CA SER A 34 -2.04 14.51 -5.10
C SER A 34 -2.89 15.79 -5.05
N GLU A 35 -4.16 15.68 -4.65
CA GLU A 35 -5.10 16.81 -4.59
C GLU A 35 -4.78 17.79 -3.45
N ASN A 36 -4.10 17.32 -2.40
CA ASN A 36 -3.86 18.10 -1.19
C ASN A 36 -2.37 18.33 -0.92
N PHE A 37 -1.46 17.93 -1.82
CA PHE A 37 -0.03 17.89 -1.56
C PHE A 37 0.51 19.21 -1.00
N LEU A 38 0.13 20.34 -1.60
CA LEU A 38 0.58 21.68 -1.19
C LEU A 38 -0.15 22.23 0.05
N LYS A 39 -1.25 21.62 0.47
CA LYS A 39 -2.09 22.05 1.60
C LYS A 39 -1.75 21.33 2.90
N MET A 40 -1.04 20.21 2.82
CA MET A 40 -0.60 19.42 3.97
C MET A 40 0.72 19.95 4.53
N ASP A 41 0.98 19.69 5.81
CA ASP A 41 2.33 19.89 6.35
C ASP A 41 3.28 18.76 5.93
N ASP A 42 4.59 18.95 6.13
CA ASP A 42 5.61 17.97 5.73
C ASP A 42 5.47 16.62 6.44
N ALA A 43 5.09 16.62 7.71
CA ALA A 43 4.95 15.39 8.48
C ALA A 43 3.75 14.57 8.00
N GLN A 44 2.62 15.23 7.72
CA GLN A 44 1.44 14.62 7.12
C GLN A 44 1.73 14.07 5.73
N ARG A 45 2.41 14.86 4.87
CA ARG A 45 2.85 14.40 3.54
C ARG A 45 3.68 13.13 3.65
N PHE A 46 4.69 13.15 4.51
CA PHE A 46 5.60 12.02 4.68
C PHE A 46 4.86 10.77 5.19
N ALA A 47 4.01 10.92 6.20
CA ALA A 47 3.24 9.81 6.75
C ALA A 47 2.30 9.16 5.72
N LEU A 48 1.60 9.97 4.91
CA LEU A 48 0.70 9.44 3.88
C LEU A 48 1.46 8.74 2.74
N ILE A 49 2.62 9.26 2.35
CA ILE A 49 3.51 8.61 1.37
C ILE A 49 4.02 7.27 1.92
N GLU A 50 4.37 7.20 3.20
CA GLU A 50 4.80 5.95 3.85
C GLU A 50 3.67 4.90 3.87
N ILE A 51 2.43 5.32 4.14
CA ILE A 51 1.26 4.44 4.06
C ILE A 51 1.09 3.93 2.61
N ALA A 52 1.14 4.82 1.60
CA ALA A 52 1.01 4.43 0.20
C ALA A 52 2.11 3.46 -0.24
N TRP A 53 3.33 3.66 0.25
CA TRP A 53 4.44 2.74 0.02
C TRP A 53 4.17 1.34 0.59
N ASN A 54 3.64 1.25 1.81
CA ASN A 54 3.32 -0.04 2.43
C ASN A 54 2.21 -0.77 1.65
N HIS A 55 1.15 -0.05 1.26
CA HIS A 55 0.09 -0.61 0.40
C HIS A 55 0.65 -1.16 -0.92
N SER A 56 1.54 -0.42 -1.60
CA SER A 56 2.12 -0.89 -2.86
C SER A 56 3.02 -2.12 -2.66
N SER A 57 3.75 -2.17 -1.54
CA SER A 57 4.58 -3.33 -1.16
C SER A 57 3.74 -4.57 -0.90
N ASP A 58 2.59 -4.44 -0.26
CA ASP A 58 1.66 -5.55 0.02
C ASP A 58 1.07 -6.11 -1.29
N ILE A 59 0.65 -5.23 -2.21
CA ILE A 59 0.18 -5.62 -3.56
C ILE A 59 1.28 -6.37 -4.33
N ASN A 60 2.50 -5.81 -4.37
CA ASN A 60 3.63 -6.41 -5.06
C ASN A 60 3.98 -7.79 -4.48
N SER A 61 3.91 -7.94 -3.16
CA SER A 61 4.20 -9.20 -2.47
C SER A 61 3.18 -10.29 -2.80
N TRP A 62 1.91 -9.93 -2.99
CA TRP A 62 0.87 -10.87 -3.38
C TRP A 62 1.01 -11.33 -4.83
N PHE A 63 1.29 -10.40 -5.77
CA PHE A 63 1.57 -10.78 -7.16
C PHE A 63 2.76 -11.74 -7.23
N GLY A 64 3.87 -11.42 -6.56
CA GLY A 64 5.03 -12.31 -6.51
C GLY A 64 4.73 -13.67 -5.85
N ALA A 65 3.84 -13.76 -4.88
CA ALA A 65 3.43 -15.04 -4.30
C ALA A 65 2.57 -15.87 -5.27
N ASN A 66 1.68 -15.24 -6.02
CA ASN A 66 0.81 -15.92 -6.99
C ASN A 66 1.54 -16.34 -8.28
N GLU A 67 2.52 -15.57 -8.74
CA GLU A 67 3.38 -15.97 -9.85
C GLU A 67 4.19 -17.23 -9.52
N ASN A 68 4.66 -17.36 -8.28
CA ASN A 68 5.41 -18.53 -7.81
C ASN A 68 4.55 -19.79 -7.58
N ASN A 69 3.24 -19.64 -7.35
CA ASN A 69 2.32 -20.78 -7.16
C ASN A 69 1.78 -21.35 -8.49
N ASN A 70 1.89 -20.61 -9.59
CA ASN A 70 1.42 -21.01 -10.92
C ASN A 70 2.58 -21.44 -11.86
N GLY A 71 3.80 -21.58 -11.35
CA GLY A 71 5.00 -22.03 -12.07
C GLY A 71 5.33 -23.50 -11.87
#